data_AF-A0A0J0YNT0-F1
#
_entry.id   AF-A0A0J0YNT0-F1
#
_cell.length_a   1.000
_cell.length_b   1.000
_cell.length_c   1.000
_cell.angle_alpha   90.00
_cell.angle_beta   90.00
_cell.angle_gamma   90.00
#
_symmetry.space_group_name_H-M   'P 1'
#
loop_
_entity.id
_entity.type
_entity.pdbx_description
1 polymer ?
#
loop_
_entity_poly.entity_id
_entity_poly.type
_entity_poly.pdbx_seq_one_letter_code
_entity_poly.pdbx_strand_id
1 'polypeptide(L)' 'AGNSAGPVNDSARLQLSAPGKPIVTITEDANNDGFINGKELNGDIGVNVALPATAVAGDTLNVDTNGDG' A
#
# COMPACT_ATOMS: atom_id res chain seq x y z
N ALA A 1 -57.65 -8.83 2.41
CA ALA A 1 -56.24 -9.20 2.19
C ALA A 1 -55.46 -7.90 1.92
N GLY A 2 -54.30 -7.59 2.49
CA GLY A 2 -53.34 -8.41 3.24
C GLY A 2 -51.92 -8.13 2.75
N ASN A 3 -51.51 -6.86 2.61
CA ASN A 3 -50.13 -6.49 2.31
C ASN A 3 -49.53 -5.74 3.51
N SER A 4 -48.95 -6.51 4.44
CA SER A 4 -48.09 -5.94 5.47
C SER A 4 -46.64 -6.32 5.15
N ALA A 5 -46.05 -5.60 4.19
CA ALA A 5 -44.60 -5.53 4.14
C ALA A 5 -44.19 -4.67 5.34
N GLY A 6 -43.67 -5.32 6.38
CA GLY A 6 -43.09 -4.62 7.53
C GLY A 6 -41.95 -3.69 7.09
N PRO A 7 -41.37 -2.90 8.00
CA PRO A 7 -40.23 -2.06 7.63
C PRO A 7 -39.09 -2.95 7.12
N VAL A 8 -38.68 -2.74 5.87
CA VAL A 8 -37.52 -3.38 5.26
C VAL A 8 -36.35 -2.43 5.46
N ASN A 9 -35.29 -2.91 6.12
CA ASN A 9 -34.07 -2.14 6.35
C ASN A 9 -32.94 -2.70 5.48
N ASP A 10 -32.20 -1.81 4.83
CA ASP A 10 -30.96 -2.11 4.12
C ASP A 10 -29.83 -1.25 4.71
N SER A 11 -28.60 -1.74 4.66
CA SER A 11 -27.44 -1.01 5.17
C SER A 11 -26.22 -1.23 4.29
N ALA A 12 -25.49 -0.14 4.03
CA ALA A 12 -24.18 -0.17 3.40
C ALA A 12 -23.12 0.38 4.37
N ARG A 13 -21.89 -0.11 4.22
CA ARG A 13 -20.72 0.43 4.94
C ARG A 13 -19.81 1.12 3.91
N LEU A 14 -19.42 2.36 4.21
CA LEU A 14 -18.52 3.14 3.37
C LEU A 14 -17.17 3.26 4.07
N GLN A 15 -16.09 2.92 3.36
CA GLN A 15 -14.72 3.22 3.76
C GLN A 15 -14.25 4.43 2.96
N LEU A 16 -14.14 5.58 3.60
CA LEU A 16 -13.82 6.87 2.96
C LEU A 16 -12.37 7.33 3.17
N SER A 17 -11.61 6.63 4.01
CA SER A 17 -10.19 6.90 4.24
C SER A 17 -9.34 6.10 3.27
N ALA A 18 -8.43 6.77 2.57
CA ALA A 18 -7.38 6.10 1.82
C ALA A 18 -6.43 5.36 2.77
N PRO A 19 -5.82 4.24 2.34
CA PRO A 19 -4.70 3.65 3.06
C PRO A 19 -3.55 4.65 3.19
N GLY A 20 -2.71 4.47 4.22
CA GLY A 20 -1.49 5.23 4.41
C GLY A 20 -0.51 5.01 3.26
N LYS A 21 0.57 5.78 3.26
CA LYS A 21 1.62 5.62 2.25
C LYS A 21 2.50 4.41 2.59
N PRO A 22 2.88 3.57 1.61
CA PRO A 22 3.93 2.59 1.82
C PRO A 22 5.27 3.28 2.11
N ILE A 23 6.16 2.57 2.79
CA ILE A 23 7.55 3.01 3.02
C ILE A 23 8.43 2.18 2.11
N VAL A 24 9.26 2.85 1.32
CA VAL A 24 10.24 2.21 0.43
C VAL A 24 11.62 2.40 1.04
N THR A 25 12.39 1.32 1.10
CA THR A 25 13.78 1.32 1.57
C THR A 25 14.63 0.56 0.56
N ILE A 26 15.71 1.17 0.11
CA ILE A 26 16.74 0.49 -0.69
C ILE A 26 17.70 -0.16 0.30
N THR A 27 17.91 -1.47 0.22
CA THR A 27 18.64 -2.21 1.26
C THR A 27 20.15 -1.95 1.24
N GLU A 28 20.68 -1.54 0.10
CA GLU A 28 22.11 -1.25 -0.08
C GLU A 28 22.47 0.17 0.34
N ASP A 29 21.49 1.09 0.47
CA ASP A 29 21.72 2.46 0.94
C ASP A 29 21.97 2.47 2.45
N ALA A 30 23.16 2.03 2.86
CA ALA A 30 23.50 1.83 4.27
C ALA A 30 23.61 3.14 5.06
N ASN A 31 23.81 4.28 4.39
CA ASN A 31 23.97 5.58 5.01
C ASN A 31 22.70 6.47 4.87
N ASN A 32 21.68 6.00 4.14
CA ASN A 32 20.44 6.68 3.84
C ASN A 32 20.64 8.08 3.22
N ASP A 33 21.64 8.25 2.36
CA ASP A 33 21.93 9.51 1.68
C ASP A 33 21.16 9.66 0.34
N GLY A 34 20.43 8.63 -0.06
CA GLY A 34 19.63 8.61 -1.29
C GLY A 34 20.40 8.18 -2.53
N PHE A 35 21.67 7.81 -2.40
CA PHE A 35 22.50 7.30 -3.48
C PHE A 35 23.16 5.98 -3.08
N ILE A 36 23.41 5.13 -4.07
CA ILE A 36 24.23 3.93 -3.89
C ILE A 36 25.62 4.21 -4.42
N ASN A 37 26.61 4.19 -3.54
CA ASN A 37 28.02 4.29 -3.91
C ASN A 37 28.68 2.90 -4.06
N GLY A 38 29.92 2.86 -4.56
CA GLY A 38 30.63 1.60 -4.81
C GLY A 38 31.00 0.79 -3.56
N LYS A 39 30.91 1.38 -2.36
CA LYS A 39 31.11 0.67 -1.09
C LYS A 39 29.81 0.02 -0.60
N GLU A 40 28.69 0.66 -0.91
CA GLU A 40 27.32 0.18 -0.64
C GLU A 40 26.88 -0.88 -1.64
N LEU A 41 27.29 -0.74 -2.91
CA LEU A 41 26.95 -1.67 -3.97
C LEU A 41 27.63 -3.02 -3.75
N ASN A 42 26.86 -4.00 -3.29
CA ASN A 42 27.31 -5.37 -3.12
C ASN A 42 26.27 -6.36 -3.67
N GLY A 43 26.40 -6.68 -4.96
CA GLY A 43 25.44 -7.53 -5.67
C GLY A 43 24.31 -6.73 -6.30
N ASP A 44 23.10 -7.29 -6.26
CA ASP A 44 21.90 -6.67 -6.81
C ASP A 44 21.35 -5.59 -5.88
N ILE A 45 20.60 -4.63 -6.45
CA ILE A 45 19.87 -3.62 -5.66
C ILE A 45 18.58 -4.23 -5.13
N GLY A 46 18.49 -4.40 -3.82
CA GLY A 46 17.30 -4.82 -3.10
C GLY A 46 16.42 -3.62 -2.72
N VAL A 47 15.11 -3.83 -2.84
CA VAL A 47 14.09 -2.86 -2.45
C VAL A 47 13.09 -3.54 -1.51
N ASN A 48 12.89 -2.94 -0.35
CA ASN A 48 11.86 -3.36 0.60
C ASN A 48 10.71 -2.34 0.59
N VAL A 49 9.49 -2.82 0.37
CA VAL A 49 8.27 -2.00 0.39
C VAL A 49 7.39 -2.44 1.55
N ALA A 50 7.30 -1.62 2.59
CA ALA A 50 6.48 -1.89 3.76
C ALA A 50 5.05 -1.35 3.56
N LEU A 51 4.06 -2.20 3.83
CA LEU A 51 2.65 -1.80 3.83
C LEU A 51 2.35 -0.88 5.02
N PRO A 52 1.51 0.15 4.83
CA PRO A 52 1.05 1.00 5.92
C PRO A 52 0.19 0.22 6.92
N ALA A 53 0.19 0.62 8.19
CA ALA A 53 -0.62 -0.03 9.23
C ALA A 53 -2.15 0.03 8.97
N THR A 54 -2.59 0.93 8.09
CA THR A 54 -4.00 1.07 7.72
C THR A 54 -4.35 0.28 6.45
N ALA A 55 -3.40 -0.43 5.84
CA ALA A 55 -3.72 -1.33 4.74
C ALA A 55 -4.58 -2.48 5.26
N VAL A 56 -5.67 -2.77 4.56
CA VAL A 56 -6.61 -3.83 4.89
C VAL A 56 -6.73 -4.82 3.73
N ALA A 57 -7.29 -5.99 4.01
CA ALA A 57 -7.53 -6.99 2.98
C ALA A 57 -8.43 -6.40 1.87
N GLY A 58 -8.00 -6.54 0.61
CA GLY A 58 -8.66 -5.96 -0.55
C GLY A 58 -8.02 -4.68 -1.06
N ASP A 59 -7.11 -4.05 -0.31
CA ASP A 59 -6.28 -2.96 -0.82
C ASP A 59 -5.29 -3.48 -1.87
N THR A 60 -4.93 -2.61 -2.82
CA THR A 60 -3.97 -2.92 -3.89
C THR A 60 -2.70 -2.09 -3.70
N LEU A 61 -1.54 -2.74 -3.72
CA LEU A 61 -0.24 -2.08 -3.81
C LEU A 61 0.19 -2.04 -5.29
N ASN A 62 0.30 -0.83 -5.85
CA ASN A 62 0.89 -0.64 -7.17
C ASN A 62 2.38 -0.34 -7.03
N VAL A 63 3.22 -1.07 -7.76
CA VAL A 63 4.68 -0.90 -7.74
C VAL A 63 5.15 -0.59 -9.15
N ASP A 64 5.82 0.54 -9.29
CA ASP A 64 6.45 0.98 -10.53
C ASP A 64 7.94 1.19 -10.27
N THR A 65 8.77 0.54 -11.07
CA THR A 65 10.24 0.54 -10.94
C THR A 65 10.95 1.36 -12.02
N ASN A 66 10.23 1.77 -13.06
CA ASN A 66 10.75 2.42 -14.25
C ASN A 66 10.07 3.77 -14.54
N GLY A 67 9.06 4.14 -13.75
CA GLY A 67 8.39 5.43 -13.79
C GLY A 67 7.41 5.59 -14.95
N ASP A 68 6.95 4.50 -15.56
CA ASP A 68 6.05 4.53 -16.73
C ASP A 68 4.56 4.49 -16.39
N GLY A 69 4.20 4.25 -15.12
CA GLY A 69 2.83 4.35 -14.62
C GLY A 69 1.95 3.14 -14.92
#